data_AF-A0A7W0R547-F1
#
_entry.id   AF-A0A7W0R547-F1
#
_cell.length_a   1.000
_cell.length_b   1.000
_cell.length_c   1.000
_cell.angle_alpha   90.00
_cell.angle_beta   90.00
_cell.angle_gamma   90.00
#
_symmetry.space_group_name_H-M   'P 1'
#
loop_
_entity.id
_entity.type
_entity.pdbx_description
1 polymer ?
#
loop_
_entity_poly.entity_id
_entity_poly.type
_entity_poly.pdbx_seq_one_letter_code
_entity_poly.pdbx_strand_id
1 'polypeptide(L)'
;FGMEGRIYWPGMGEVTPDELVLRKLLPMAHEGLERWGVAAEVRDRYLGIIEARAKTGRNGAVWQIETVRAMETKGLSRPKALQQMLRIYCEGMHSNEPVHTWELPT
;
A
#
# COMPACT_ATOMS: atom_id res chain seq x y z
N PHE A 1 8.84 -10.35 -6.31
CA PHE A 1 9.44 -9.32 -5.43
C PHE A 1 8.33 -8.37 -4.98
N GLY A 2 8.55 -7.53 -3.97
CA GLY A 2 7.46 -6.69 -3.43
C GLY A 2 6.32 -7.54 -2.86
N MET A 3 5.07 -7.19 -3.16
CA MET A 3 3.87 -7.91 -2.67
C MET A 3 3.77 -9.35 -3.18
N GLU A 4 4.40 -9.68 -4.30
CA GLU A 4 4.47 -11.05 -4.84
C GLU A 4 5.72 -11.81 -4.37
N GLY A 5 6.55 -11.19 -3.51
CA GLY A 5 7.69 -11.87 -2.90
C GLY A 5 7.23 -13.02 -1.99
N ARG A 6 8.08 -14.02 -1.80
CA ARG A 6 7.92 -15.00 -0.73
C ARG A 6 8.87 -14.68 0.41
N ILE A 7 8.37 -14.79 1.64
CA ILE A 7 9.12 -14.57 2.86
C ILE A 7 8.93 -15.78 3.76
N TYR A 8 10.00 -16.24 4.39
CA TYR A 8 9.88 -17.24 5.44
C TYR A 8 9.40 -16.58 6.74
N TRP A 9 8.37 -17.15 7.36
CA TRP A 9 7.87 -16.72 8.67
C TRP A 9 7.74 -17.89 9.65
N PRO A 10 8.22 -17.74 10.90
CA PRO A 10 8.10 -18.80 11.91
C PRO A 10 6.66 -19.27 12.11
N GLY A 11 6.46 -20.59 11.98
CA GLY A 11 5.14 -21.22 12.13
C GLY A 11 4.20 -21.10 10.93
N MET A 12 4.60 -20.41 9.85
CA MET A 12 3.84 -20.34 8.59
C MET A 12 4.61 -20.83 7.38
N GLY A 13 5.94 -20.98 7.47
CA GLY A 13 6.77 -21.36 6.33
C GLY A 13 6.92 -20.21 5.34
N GLU A 14 6.99 -20.51 4.04
CA GLU A 14 7.03 -19.48 3.00
C GLU A 14 5.64 -18.94 2.68
N VAL A 15 5.45 -17.64 2.87
CA VAL A 15 4.19 -16.92 2.65
C VAL A 15 4.41 -15.63 1.87
N THR A 16 3.36 -15.11 1.25
CA THR A 16 3.41 -13.78 0.63
C THR A 16 3.19 -12.68 1.68
N PRO A 17 3.69 -11.45 1.45
CA PRO A 17 3.48 -10.32 2.35
C PRO A 17 2.01 -10.06 2.69
N ASP A 18 1.10 -10.13 1.71
CA ASP A 18 -0.34 -9.93 1.94
C ASP A 18 -0.92 -11.00 2.87
N GLU A 19 -0.58 -12.28 2.65
CA GLU A 19 -1.04 -13.37 3.50
C GLU A 19 -0.52 -13.21 4.92
N LEU A 20 0.77 -12.89 5.07
CA LEU A 20 1.39 -12.66 6.38
C LEU A 20 0.74 -11.48 7.11
N VAL A 21 0.52 -10.37 6.41
CA VAL A 21 -0.10 -9.17 6.99
C VAL A 21 -1.53 -9.49 7.43
N LEU A 22 -2.36 -10.01 6.54
CA LEU A 22 -3.79 -10.21 6.79
C LEU A 22 -4.06 -11.30 7.83
N ARG A 23 -3.32 -12.40 7.80
CA ARG A 23 -3.61 -13.57 8.66
C ARG A 23 -2.88 -13.55 9.99
N LYS A 24 -1.76 -12.83 10.10
CA LYS A 24 -0.91 -12.88 11.29
C LYS A 24 -0.64 -11.51 11.89
N LEU A 25 -0.06 -10.59 11.13
CA LEU A 25 0.45 -9.34 11.70
C LEU A 25 -0.67 -8.35 12.07
N LEU A 26 -1.70 -8.24 11.23
CA LEU A 26 -2.79 -7.31 11.47
C LEU A 26 -3.64 -7.69 12.69
N PRO A 27 -4.05 -8.97 12.89
CA PRO A 27 -4.71 -9.38 14.13
C PRO A 27 -3.83 -9.14 15.37
N MET A 28 -2.53 -9.45 15.29
CA MET A 28 -1.59 -9.20 16.40
C MET A 28 -1.46 -7.71 16.73
N ALA A 29 -1.44 -6.84 15.72
CA ALA A 29 -1.39 -5.41 15.92
C ALA A 29 -2.67 -4.87 16.56
N HIS A 30 -3.84 -5.36 16.15
CA HIS A 30 -5.13 -4.98 16.73
C HIS A 30 -5.19 -5.32 18.23
N GLU A 31 -4.88 -6.58 18.58
CA GLU A 31 -4.83 -7.03 19.97
C GLU A 31 -3.80 -6.28 20.81
N GLY A 32 -2.60 -6.04 20.27
CA GLY A 32 -1.56 -5.30 20.97
C GLY A 32 -1.95 -3.86 21.28
N LEU A 33 -2.49 -3.14 20.29
CA LEU A 33 -2.95 -1.76 20.45
C LEU A 33 -4.18 -1.67 21.37
N GLU A 34 -5.04 -2.69 21.37
CA GLU A 34 -6.16 -2.78 22.29
C GLU A 34 -5.70 -2.90 23.74
N ARG A 35 -4.77 -3.80 24.02
CA ARG A 35 -4.19 -3.98 25.36
C ARG A 35 -3.49 -2.71 25.86
N TRP A 36 -2.97 -1.89 24.95
CA TRP A 36 -2.32 -0.61 25.27
C TRP A 36 -3.32 0.56 25.42
N GLY A 37 -4.62 0.30 25.27
CA GLY A 37 -5.67 1.31 25.47
C GLY A 37 -5.79 2.33 24.34
N VAL A 38 -5.26 2.05 23.15
CA VAL A 38 -5.44 2.94 21.99
C VAL A 38 -6.91 2.93 21.57
N ALA A 39 -7.50 4.09 21.31
CA ALA A 39 -8.93 4.21 20.96
C ALA A 39 -9.30 3.35 19.73
N ALA A 40 -10.47 2.71 19.77
CA ALA A 40 -10.95 1.85 18.69
C ALA A 40 -10.99 2.57 17.34
N GLU A 41 -11.52 3.80 17.31
CA GLU A 41 -11.60 4.58 16.07
C GLU A 41 -10.24 4.81 15.42
N VAL A 42 -9.19 4.98 16.22
CA VAL A 42 -7.82 5.20 15.74
C VAL A 42 -7.24 3.89 15.17
N ARG A 43 -7.38 2.79 15.92
CA ARG A 43 -6.90 1.47 15.49
C ARG A 43 -7.58 1.04 14.19
N ASP A 44 -8.90 1.10 14.15
CA ASP A 44 -9.70 0.64 13.01
C ASP A 44 -9.41 1.48 11.77
N ARG A 45 -9.25 2.80 11.90
CA ARG A 45 -8.87 3.69 10.79
C ARG A 45 -7.51 3.31 10.21
N TYR A 46 -6.46 3.25 11.03
CA TYR A 46 -5.10 3.07 10.51
C TYR A 46 -4.80 1.62 10.12
N LEU A 47 -5.27 0.64 10.90
CA LEU A 47 -5.14 -0.78 10.55
C LEU A 47 -6.01 -1.11 9.33
N GLY A 48 -7.19 -0.50 9.17
CA GLY A 48 -8.02 -0.65 7.98
C GLY A 48 -7.32 -0.18 6.70
N ILE A 49 -6.51 0.88 6.76
CA ILE A 49 -5.69 1.31 5.62
C ILE A 49 -4.63 0.26 5.24
N ILE A 50 -4.00 -0.37 6.23
CA ILE A 50 -3.02 -1.44 6.01
C ILE A 50 -3.71 -2.66 5.40
N GLU A 51 -4.86 -3.03 5.94
CA GLU A 51 -5.69 -4.13 5.43
C GLU A 51 -6.07 -3.92 3.97
N ALA A 52 -6.59 -2.74 3.63
CA ALA A 52 -7.00 -2.42 2.27
C ALA A 52 -5.82 -2.45 1.28
N ARG A 53 -4.64 -1.96 1.68
CA ARG A 53 -3.41 -2.07 0.86
C ARG A 53 -2.96 -3.51 0.66
N ALA A 54 -3.05 -4.35 1.69
CA ALA A 54 -2.73 -5.77 1.58
C ALA A 54 -3.72 -6.51 0.68
N LYS A 55 -5.03 -6.25 0.82
CA LYS A 55 -6.08 -6.86 -0.02
C LYS A 55 -5.99 -6.46 -1.50
N THR A 56 -5.72 -5.19 -1.77
CA THR A 56 -5.66 -4.67 -3.15
C THR A 56 -4.30 -4.84 -3.81
N GLY A 57 -3.25 -5.11 -3.02
CA GLY A 57 -1.86 -5.04 -3.47
C GLY A 57 -1.37 -3.63 -3.83
N ARG A 58 -2.23 -2.60 -3.73
CA ARG A 58 -1.91 -1.23 -4.13
C ARG A 58 -1.27 -0.47 -2.98
N ASN A 59 0.04 -0.32 -3.05
CA ASN A 59 0.83 0.55 -2.18
C ASN A 59 1.47 1.69 -2.99
N GLY A 60 2.21 2.58 -2.32
CA GLY A 60 2.83 3.74 -2.97
C GLY A 60 3.80 3.35 -4.08
N ALA A 61 4.62 2.32 -3.89
CA ALA A 61 5.57 1.87 -4.90
C ALA A 61 4.85 1.30 -6.13
N VAL A 62 3.82 0.47 -5.92
CA VAL A 62 2.99 -0.10 -7.00
C VAL A 62 2.30 1.02 -7.78
N TRP A 63 1.63 1.96 -7.10
CA TRP A 63 0.95 3.08 -7.75
C TRP A 63 1.91 3.95 -8.57
N GLN A 64 3.11 4.25 -8.06
CA GLN A 64 4.11 5.04 -8.79
C GLN A 64 4.60 4.31 -10.04
N ILE A 65 4.88 3.00 -9.95
CA ILE A 65 5.30 2.18 -11.10
C ILE A 65 4.19 2.13 -12.15
N GLU A 66 2.95 1.87 -11.74
CA GLU A 66 1.78 1.81 -12.63
C GLU A 66 1.53 3.16 -13.31
N THR A 67 1.67 4.27 -12.58
CA THR A 67 1.50 5.62 -13.10
C THR A 67 2.54 5.96 -14.17
N VAL A 68 3.82 5.68 -13.90
CA VAL A 68 4.90 5.91 -14.88
C VAL A 68 4.66 5.06 -16.13
N ARG A 69 4.32 3.78 -15.97
CA ARG A 69 4.02 2.88 -17.10
C ARG A 69 2.84 3.40 -17.92
N ALA A 70 1.75 3.82 -17.27
CA ALA A 70 0.58 4.36 -17.95
C ALA A 70 0.92 5.63 -18.77
N MET A 71 1.80 6.49 -18.25
CA MET A 71 2.27 7.68 -18.97
C MET A 71 3.22 7.33 -20.14
N GLU A 72 4.11 6.36 -19.95
CA GLU A 72 4.99 5.85 -21.02
C GLU A 72 4.15 5.23 -22.16
N THR A 73 3.08 4.48 -21.84
CA THR A 73 2.13 3.95 -22.84
C THR A 73 1.43 5.04 -23.65
N LYS A 74 1.24 6.24 -23.08
CA LYS A 74 0.69 7.41 -23.78
C LYS A 74 1.74 8.20 -24.58
N GLY A 75 2.99 7.72 -24.63
CA GLY A 75 4.05 8.30 -25.44
C GLY A 75 4.92 9.33 -24.71
N LEU A 76 4.79 9.50 -23.39
CA LEU A 76 5.75 10.31 -22.65
C LEU A 76 7.10 9.60 -22.56
N SER A 77 8.18 10.35 -22.69
CA SER A 77 9.50 9.83 -22.34
C SER A 77 9.60 9.58 -20.84
N ARG A 78 10.42 8.60 -20.43
CA ARG A 78 10.57 8.23 -19.02
C ARG A 78 10.88 9.41 -18.08
N PRO A 79 11.79 10.36 -18.41
CA PRO A 79 12.00 11.52 -17.55
C PRO A 79 10.76 12.40 -17.37
N LYS A 80 9.96 12.59 -18.44
CA LYS A 80 8.70 13.34 -18.37
C LYS A 80 7.65 12.58 -17.56
N ALA A 81 7.54 11.27 -17.74
CA ALA A 81 6.63 10.43 -16.96
C ALA A 81 6.95 10.45 -15.46
N LEU A 82 8.24 10.41 -15.08
CA LEU A 82 8.65 10.52 -13.68
C LEU A 82 8.32 11.88 -13.05
N GLN A 83 8.54 12.97 -13.79
CA GLN A 83 8.18 14.32 -13.34
C GLN A 83 6.66 14.46 -13.12
N GLN A 84 5.87 13.97 -14.07
CA GLN A 84 4.40 14.02 -13.95
C GLN A 84 3.89 13.11 -12.84
N MET A 85 4.44 11.89 -12.70
CA MET A 85 4.11 11.01 -11.59
C MET A 85 4.38 11.69 -10.24
N LEU A 86 5.56 12.31 -10.07
CA LEU A 86 5.90 13.01 -8.83
C LEU A 86 4.93 14.14 -8.52
N ARG A 87 4.54 14.92 -9.54
CA ARG A 87 3.54 15.99 -9.37
C ARG A 87 2.22 15.44 -8.83
N ILE A 88 1.66 14.42 -9.48
CA ILE A 88 0.38 13.81 -9.07
C ILE A 88 0.52 13.16 -7.68
N TYR A 89 1.66 12.52 -7.41
CA TYR A 89 1.95 11.94 -6.10
C TYR A 89 1.93 13.00 -4.99
N CYS A 90 2.51 14.18 -5.24
CA CYS A 90 2.46 15.30 -4.29
C CYS A 90 1.03 15.81 -4.07
N GLU A 91 0.21 15.88 -5.12
CA GLU A 91 -1.20 16.27 -5.03
C GLU A 91 -1.99 15.26 -4.17
N GLY A 92 -1.82 13.96 -4.40
CA GLY A 92 -2.43 12.90 -3.57
C GLY A 92 -1.90 12.88 -2.13
N MET A 93 -0.62 13.14 -1.92
CA MET A 93 -0.04 13.20 -0.57
C MET A 93 -0.66 14.34 0.26
N HIS A 94 -0.91 15.50 -0.35
CA HIS A 94 -1.57 16.62 0.32
C HIS A 94 -3.06 16.37 0.61
N SER A 95 -3.73 15.48 -0.13
CA SER A 95 -5.13 15.11 0.19
C SER A 95 -5.24 14.26 1.47
N ASN A 96 -4.13 13.64 1.88
CA ASN A 96 -4.07 12.71 3.02
C ASN A 96 -5.00 11.48 2.85
N GLU A 97 -5.46 11.22 1.62
CA GLU A 97 -6.23 10.03 1.29
C GLU A 97 -5.30 8.82 1.14
N PRO A 98 -5.73 7.61 1.53
CA PRO A 98 -4.90 6.42 1.40
C PRO A 98 -4.61 6.09 -0.07
N VAL A 99 -3.34 5.93 -0.47
CA VAL A 99 -2.95 5.62 -1.87
C VAL A 99 -3.69 4.46 -2.56
N HIS A 100 -4.24 3.50 -1.82
CA HIS A 100 -5.04 2.42 -2.43
C HIS A 100 -6.37 2.91 -3.01
N THR A 101 -6.82 4.12 -2.66
CA THR A 101 -8.03 4.78 -3.18
C THR A 101 -7.75 5.68 -4.39
N TRP A 102 -6.48 5.96 -4.70
CA TRP A 102 -6.13 6.87 -5.77
C TRP A 102 -6.31 6.20 -7.14
N GLU A 103 -6.97 6.91 -8.04
CA GLU A 103 -7.09 6.48 -9.44
C GLU A 103 -5.73 6.55 -10.14
N LEU A 104 -5.55 5.71 -11.16
CA LEU A 104 -4.42 5.85 -12.06
C LEU A 104 -4.74 6.98 -13.05
N PRO A 105 -3.80 7.91 -13.29
CA PRO A 105 -4.05 8.99 -14.25
C PRO A 105 -4.27 8.40 -15.65
N THR A 106 -5.44 8.67 -16.21
CA THR A 106 -5.88 8.34 -17.58
C THR A 106 -5.24 9.19 -18.65
#